data_AF-A0A9D3ZU34-F1
#
_entry.id   AF-A0A9D3ZU34-F1
#
_cell.length_a   1.000
_cell.length_b   1.000
_cell.length_c   1.000
_cell.angle_alpha   90.00
_cell.angle_beta   90.00
_cell.angle_gamma   90.00
#
_symmetry.space_group_name_H-M   'P 1'
#
loop_
_entity.id
_entity.type
_entity.pdbx_description
1 polymer ?
#
loop_
_entity_poly.entity_id
_entity_poly.type
_entity_poly.pdbx_seq_one_letter_code
_entity_poly.pdbx_strand_id
1 'polypeptide(L)'
;MGSIPQDNFAVASPKSPLQAPTHGNLITVLSIDGGGIRGLIPGTILAFLESQLQKLDGEEARLADHFDVITGTSTGGLVTAMLTTPDPNNGNRPLFAAKDINDFYLEHCPKIFPKIGN
;
A
#
# COMPACT_ATOMS: atom_id res chain seq x y z
N MET A 1 -35.39 -44.44 -27.38
CA MET A 1 -35.21 -42.98 -27.27
C MET A 1 -34.92 -42.68 -25.81
N GLY A 2 -33.68 -42.60 -25.32
CA GLY A 2 -32.62 -41.68 -25.73
C GLY A 2 -32.79 -40.37 -24.96
N SER A 3 -32.41 -40.33 -23.68
CA SER A 3 -32.48 -39.13 -22.83
C SER A 3 -31.43 -38.10 -23.26
N ILE A 4 -31.87 -36.84 -23.39
CA ILE A 4 -31.03 -35.69 -23.74
C ILE A 4 -30.04 -35.44 -22.59
N PRO A 5 -28.72 -35.35 -22.85
CA PRO A 5 -27.78 -34.90 -21.82
C PRO A 5 -28.09 -33.45 -21.47
N GLN A 6 -28.29 -33.15 -20.19
CA GLN A 6 -28.27 -31.77 -19.74
C GLN A 6 -26.81 -31.33 -19.68
N ASP A 7 -26.36 -30.68 -20.75
CA ASP A 7 -25.10 -29.97 -20.76
C ASP A 7 -25.22 -28.82 -19.76
N ASN A 8 -24.65 -29.05 -18.58
CA ASN A 8 -24.55 -28.07 -17.52
C ASN A 8 -23.50 -27.04 -17.96
N PHE A 9 -23.92 -26.04 -18.73
CA PHE A 9 -23.12 -24.86 -19.06
C PHE A 9 -22.99 -23.96 -17.82
N ALA A 10 -22.42 -24.50 -16.75
CA ALA A 10 -21.72 -23.69 -15.78
C ALA A 10 -20.46 -23.19 -16.50
N VAL A 11 -20.58 -22.07 -17.21
CA VAL A 11 -19.43 -21.31 -17.70
C VAL A 11 -18.65 -20.94 -16.44
N ALA A 12 -17.55 -21.64 -16.19
CA ALA A 12 -16.63 -21.26 -15.14
C ALA A 12 -16.22 -19.81 -15.40
N SER A 13 -16.57 -18.90 -14.49
CA SER A 13 -16.06 -17.54 -14.52
C SER A 13 -14.54 -17.63 -14.68
N PRO A 14 -13.94 -16.91 -15.64
CA PRO A 14 -12.49 -16.94 -15.79
C PRO A 14 -11.91 -16.53 -14.44
N LYS A 15 -11.17 -17.45 -13.80
CA LYS A 15 -10.39 -17.10 -12.61
C LYS A 15 -9.46 -16.00 -13.05
N SER A 16 -9.71 -14.77 -12.60
CA SER A 16 -8.83 -13.66 -12.89
C SER A 16 -7.44 -14.05 -12.37
N PRO A 17 -6.35 -13.73 -13.10
CA PRO A 17 -4.98 -14.00 -12.65
C PRO A 17 -4.58 -13.14 -11.45
N LEU A 18 -5.52 -12.39 -10.86
CA LEU A 18 -5.30 -11.49 -9.75
C LEU A 18 -5.51 -12.24 -8.45
N GLN A 19 -4.61 -12.00 -7.50
CA GLN A 19 -4.75 -12.45 -6.12
C GLN A 19 -6.14 -12.05 -5.60
N ALA A 20 -6.82 -12.99 -4.93
CA ALA A 20 -8.13 -12.70 -4.34
C ALA A 20 -8.01 -11.55 -3.33
N PRO A 21 -9.04 -10.71 -3.18
CA PRO A 21 -9.01 -9.62 -2.21
C PRO A 21 -8.66 -10.12 -0.81
N THR A 22 -7.80 -9.38 -0.10
CA THR A 22 -7.39 -9.71 1.27
C THR A 22 -8.57 -9.59 2.23
N HIS A 23 -9.49 -8.65 1.95
CA HIS A 23 -10.69 -8.42 2.75
C HIS A 23 -11.95 -8.25 1.86
N GLY A 24 -12.96 -9.10 2.09
CA GLY A 24 -14.25 -9.00 1.40
C GLY A 24 -14.17 -9.33 -0.09
N ASN A 25 -15.05 -8.71 -0.89
CA ASN A 25 -15.18 -8.97 -2.33
C ASN A 25 -14.63 -7.83 -3.21
N LEU A 26 -13.99 -6.81 -2.62
CA LEU A 26 -13.49 -5.63 -3.33
C LEU A 26 -11.96 -5.58 -3.27
N ILE A 27 -11.33 -5.24 -4.39
CA ILE A 27 -9.89 -4.97 -4.45
C ILE A 27 -9.62 -3.52 -4.04
N THR A 28 -8.72 -3.30 -3.09
CA THR A 28 -8.32 -1.97 -2.63
C THR A 28 -6.94 -1.58 -3.16
N VAL A 29 -6.83 -0.39 -3.75
CA VAL A 29 -5.59 0.11 -4.37
C VAL A 29 -5.23 1.48 -3.81
N LEU A 30 -3.98 1.62 -3.36
CA LEU A 30 -3.35 2.89 -2.99
C LEU A 30 -2.27 3.26 -4.01
N SER A 31 -2.39 4.43 -4.63
CA SER A 31 -1.40 4.96 -5.58
C SER A 31 -0.82 6.28 -5.07
N ILE A 32 0.50 6.39 -5.07
CA ILE A 32 1.24 7.54 -4.52
C ILE A 32 2.08 8.19 -5.63
N ASP A 33 1.74 9.43 -5.96
CA ASP A 33 2.45 10.19 -6.98
C ASP A 33 3.87 10.60 -6.54
N GLY A 34 4.73 10.82 -7.55
CA GLY A 34 6.04 11.41 -7.36
C GLY A 34 5.97 12.92 -7.10
N GLY A 35 7.02 13.48 -6.50
CA GLY A 35 7.06 14.92 -6.24
C GLY A 35 8.35 15.48 -5.65
N GLY A 36 9.42 14.67 -5.56
CA GLY A 36 10.63 15.06 -4.86
C GLY A 36 10.32 15.34 -3.39
N ILE A 37 10.82 16.46 -2.87
CA ILE A 37 10.55 16.88 -1.48
C ILE A 37 9.04 17.05 -1.16
N ARG A 38 8.19 17.24 -2.18
CA ARG A 38 6.73 17.31 -1.98
C ARG A 38 6.10 15.98 -1.58
N GLY A 39 6.87 14.88 -1.51
CA GLY A 39 6.43 13.63 -0.91
C GLY A 39 5.94 13.76 0.55
N LEU A 40 6.30 14.85 1.23
CA LEU A 40 5.75 15.21 2.54
C LEU A 40 4.22 15.42 2.53
N ILE A 41 3.65 15.88 1.39
CA ILE A 41 2.21 16.10 1.24
C ILE A 41 1.44 14.78 1.32
N PRO A 42 1.68 13.77 0.44
CA PRO A 42 1.04 12.48 0.59
C PRO A 42 1.47 11.79 1.89
N GLY A 43 2.71 11.93 2.37
CA GLY A 43 3.13 11.38 3.66
C GLY A 43 2.25 11.84 4.83
N THR A 44 1.91 13.12 4.88
CA THR A 44 1.01 13.68 5.92
C THR A 44 -0.41 13.14 5.81
N ILE A 45 -0.94 12.98 4.58
CA ILE A 45 -2.27 12.40 4.36
C ILE A 45 -2.29 10.93 4.79
N LEU A 46 -1.25 10.17 4.45
CA LEU A 46 -1.10 8.75 4.79
C LEU A 46 -0.98 8.55 6.30
N ALA A 47 -0.21 9.40 6.99
CA ALA A 47 -0.12 9.38 8.46
C ALA A 47 -1.48 9.61 9.12
N PHE A 48 -2.25 10.57 8.60
CA PHE A 48 -3.62 10.80 9.08
C PHE A 48 -4.53 9.59 8.80
N LEU A 49 -4.50 9.05 7.58
CA LEU A 49 -5.30 7.88 7.21
C LEU A 49 -5.00 6.69 8.11
N GLU A 50 -3.73 6.33 8.28
CA GLU A 50 -3.32 5.22 9.15
C GLU A 50 -3.77 5.46 10.60
N SER A 51 -3.70 6.70 11.10
CA SER A 51 -4.20 7.01 12.45
C SER A 51 -5.71 6.82 12.61
N GLN A 52 -6.50 7.01 11.54
CA GLN A 52 -7.94 6.75 11.61
C GLN A 52 -8.22 5.26 11.60
N LEU A 53 -7.50 4.51 10.77
CA LEU A 53 -7.58 3.05 10.73
C LEU A 53 -7.19 2.44 12.08
N GLN A 54 -6.13 2.94 12.72
CA GLN A 54 -5.71 2.50 14.05
C GLN A 54 -6.77 2.74 15.14
N LYS A 55 -7.57 3.80 15.03
CA LYS A 55 -8.70 4.03 15.95
C LYS A 55 -9.85 3.04 15.74
N LEU A 56 -10.01 2.53 14.54
CA LEU A 56 -11.10 1.61 14.17
C LEU A 56 -10.69 0.15 14.43
N ASP A 57 -9.49 -0.22 14.00
CA ASP A 57 -9.05 -1.61 13.88
C ASP A 57 -7.89 -1.97 14.84
N GLY A 58 -7.39 -0.98 15.61
CA GLY A 58 -6.39 -1.15 16.67
C GLY A 58 -5.03 -0.52 16.36
N GLU A 59 -4.24 -0.22 17.40
CA GLU A 59 -2.98 0.54 17.30
C GLU A 59 -1.93 -0.10 16.38
N GLU A 60 -2.00 -1.42 16.20
CA GLU A 60 -1.10 -2.15 15.33
C GLU A 60 -1.46 -2.04 13.84
N ALA A 61 -2.66 -1.57 13.47
CA ALA A 61 -3.08 -1.46 12.08
C ALA A 61 -2.09 -0.61 11.25
N ARG A 62 -1.79 -1.08 10.05
CA ARG A 62 -0.94 -0.42 9.04
C ARG A 62 -1.67 -0.33 7.71
N LEU A 63 -1.26 0.60 6.86
CA LEU A 63 -1.83 0.73 5.51
C LEU A 63 -1.71 -0.57 4.69
N ALA A 64 -0.61 -1.31 4.85
CA ALA A 64 -0.40 -2.60 4.18
C ALA A 64 -1.40 -3.69 4.59
N ASP A 65 -2.06 -3.54 5.75
CA ASP A 65 -3.10 -4.48 6.19
C ASP A 65 -4.43 -4.23 5.46
N HIS A 66 -4.60 -3.12 4.73
CA HIS A 66 -5.90 -2.69 4.19
C HIS A 66 -5.92 -2.50 2.68
N PHE A 67 -4.74 -2.41 2.06
CA PHE A 67 -4.59 -2.24 0.62
C PHE A 67 -3.99 -3.50 0.00
N ASP A 68 -4.73 -4.13 -0.92
CA ASP A 68 -4.24 -5.27 -1.69
C ASP A 68 -3.06 -4.89 -2.59
N VAL A 69 -3.07 -3.64 -3.08
CA VAL A 69 -2.01 -3.09 -3.92
C VAL A 69 -1.63 -1.71 -3.42
N ILE A 70 -0.33 -1.53 -3.15
CA ILE A 70 0.27 -0.22 -2.91
C ILE A 70 1.29 0.03 -4.02
N THR A 71 1.17 1.17 -4.69
CA THR A 71 2.06 1.55 -5.79
C THR A 71 2.48 3.01 -5.67
N GLY A 72 3.63 3.33 -6.23
CA GLY A 72 4.07 4.71 -6.31
C GLY A 72 5.23 4.92 -7.27
N THR A 73 5.35 6.15 -7.77
CA THR A 73 6.38 6.55 -8.73
C THR A 73 7.35 7.54 -8.11
N SER A 74 8.66 7.42 -8.41
CA SER A 74 9.70 8.29 -7.86
C SER A 74 9.66 8.30 -6.32
N THR A 75 9.54 9.46 -5.68
CA THR A 75 9.40 9.58 -4.22
C THR A 75 8.18 8.84 -3.67
N GLY A 76 7.10 8.70 -4.44
CA GLY A 76 5.97 7.83 -4.07
C GLY A 76 6.34 6.35 -4.05
N GLY A 77 7.29 5.92 -4.89
CA GLY A 77 7.84 4.57 -4.89
C GLY A 77 8.72 4.30 -3.67
N LEU A 78 9.50 5.29 -3.24
CA LEU A 78 10.25 5.23 -1.98
C LEU A 78 9.31 5.08 -0.78
N VAL A 79 8.25 5.89 -0.72
CA VAL A 79 7.21 5.78 0.31
C VAL A 79 6.53 4.42 0.28
N THR A 80 6.20 3.91 -0.91
CA THR A 80 5.64 2.56 -1.09
C THR A 80 6.57 1.50 -0.50
N ALA A 81 7.87 1.57 -0.78
CA ALA A 81 8.84 0.63 -0.23
C ALA A 81 8.91 0.70 1.30
N MET A 82 8.90 1.90 1.90
CA MET A 82 8.87 2.06 3.36
C MET A 82 7.64 1.40 4.00
N LEU A 83 6.47 1.56 3.39
CA LEU A 83 5.19 1.05 3.90
C LEU A 83 4.97 -0.45 3.66
N THR A 84 5.78 -1.11 2.84
CA THR A 84 5.54 -2.50 2.41
C THR A 84 6.71 -3.46 2.66
N THR A 85 7.91 -2.94 2.94
CA THR A 85 9.07 -3.77 3.25
C THR A 85 8.86 -4.44 4.62
N PRO A 86 8.88 -5.77 4.72
CA PRO A 86 8.70 -6.47 5.98
C PRO A 86 9.91 -6.30 6.89
N ASP A 87 9.67 -6.10 8.18
CA ASP A 87 10.68 -6.19 9.23
C ASP A 87 10.92 -7.67 9.59
N PRO A 88 12.13 -8.20 9.34
CA PRO A 88 12.45 -9.60 9.66
C PRO A 88 12.45 -9.89 11.17
N ASN A 89 12.57 -8.86 12.01
CA ASN A 89 12.61 -9.00 13.47
C ASN A 89 11.25 -8.79 14.12
N ASN A 90 10.25 -8.30 13.38
CA ASN A 90 8.94 -7.92 13.93
C ASN A 90 7.78 -8.55 13.14
N GLY A 91 7.80 -9.89 13.07
CA GLY A 91 6.65 -10.65 12.59
C GLY A 91 6.22 -10.34 11.15
N ASN A 92 7.15 -9.91 10.29
CA ASN A 92 6.89 -9.57 8.89
C ASN A 92 5.95 -8.37 8.69
N ARG A 93 5.79 -7.50 9.71
CA ARG A 93 5.04 -6.23 9.61
C ARG A 93 5.84 -5.19 8.83
N PRO A 94 5.22 -4.15 8.24
CA PRO A 94 5.94 -3.05 7.61
C PRO A 94 7.00 -2.43 8.53
N LEU A 95 8.19 -2.19 8.00
CA LEU A 95 9.32 -1.62 8.72
C LEU A 95 9.03 -0.18 9.21
N PHE A 96 8.16 0.55 8.50
CA PHE A 96 7.75 1.90 8.85
C PHE A 96 6.23 2.00 9.00
N ALA A 97 5.78 2.78 9.99
CA ALA A 97 4.42 3.29 10.05
C ALA A 97 4.29 4.55 9.17
N ALA A 98 3.09 4.90 8.72
CA ALA A 98 2.92 6.06 7.84
C ALA A 98 3.36 7.39 8.46
N LYS A 99 3.30 7.53 9.79
CA LYS A 99 3.80 8.73 10.49
C LYS A 99 5.31 8.93 10.31
N ASP A 100 6.07 7.83 10.17
CA ASP A 100 7.54 7.86 10.10
C ASP A 100 8.04 8.40 8.75
N ILE A 101 7.16 8.46 7.73
CA ILE A 101 7.47 9.03 6.41
C ILE A 101 7.89 10.50 6.54
N ASN A 102 7.18 11.27 7.35
CA ASN A 102 7.46 12.69 7.51
C ASN A 102 8.82 12.91 8.18
N ASP A 103 9.13 12.12 9.21
CA ASP A 103 10.42 12.17 9.90
C ASP A 103 11.56 11.80 8.95
N PHE A 104 11.37 10.76 8.13
CA PHE A 104 12.32 10.40 7.08
C PHE A 104 12.61 11.57 6.12
N TYR A 105 11.57 12.25 5.63
CA TYR A 105 11.79 13.41 4.75
C TYR A 105 12.53 14.54 5.48
N LEU A 106 12.16 14.86 6.72
CA LEU A 106 12.80 15.92 7.50
C LEU A 106 14.28 15.63 7.77
N GLU A 107 14.63 14.39 8.09
CA GLU A 107 16.00 13.98 8.37
C GLU A 107 16.86 13.89 7.09
N HIS A 108 16.32 13.26 6.04
CA HIS A 108 17.12 12.86 4.89
C HIS A 108 17.06 13.84 3.71
N CYS A 109 16.03 14.70 3.59
CA CYS A 109 15.93 15.64 2.48
C CYS A 109 17.16 16.54 2.28
N PRO A 110 17.79 17.11 3.32
CA PRO A 110 18.98 17.94 3.12
C PRO A 110 20.16 17.17 2.51
N LYS A 111 20.21 15.84 2.70
CA LYS A 111 21.23 14.95 2.14
C LYS A 111 20.87 14.46 0.73
N ILE A 112 19.59 14.18 0.48
CA ILE A 112 19.06 13.71 -0.80
C ILE A 112 19.00 14.86 -1.82
N PHE A 113 18.60 16.06 -1.37
CA PHE A 113 18.49 17.27 -2.16
C PHE A 113 19.43 18.35 -1.59
N PRO A 114 20.76 18.14 -1.66
CA PRO A 114 21.71 19.11 -1.13
C PRO A 114 21.57 20.43 -1.90
N LYS A 115 21.62 21.55 -1.18
CA LYS A 115 21.78 22.85 -1.82
C LYS A 115 23.17 22.87 -2.45
N ILE A 116 23.24 22.83 -3.77
CA ILE A 116 24.47 23.13 -4.49
C ILE A 116 24.74 24.62 -4.24
N GLY A 117 25.83 24.93 -3.55
CA GLY A 117 26.21 26.31 -3.24
C GLY A 117 26.43 27.11 -4.52
N ASN A 118 26.01 28.38 -4.51
CA ASN A 118 26.50 29.41 -5.42
C ASN A 118 27.78 30.02 -4.85
#